data_AF-A0AAD6LGL0-F1
#
_entry.id   AF-A0AAD6LGL0-F1
#
_cell.length_a   1.000
_cell.length_b   1.000
_cell.length_c   1.000
_cell.angle_alpha   90.00
_cell.angle_beta   90.00
_cell.angle_gamma   90.00
#
_symmetry.space_group_name_H-M   'P 1'
#
loop_
_entity.id
_entity.type
_entity.pdbx_description
1 polymer ?
#
loop_
_entity_poly.entity_id
_entity_poly.type
_entity_poly.pdbx_seq_one_letter_code
_entity_poly.pdbx_strand_id
1 'polypeptide(L)' 'MPVMDTANFARACLRDFTTQKIIFDVMVKTIETVKVEDWIVSNPANDLEPGAFSFAPNMLPIGPRLASNRLGDQQGYFWK' A
#
# COMPACT_ATOMS: atom_id res chain seq x y z
N MET A 1 -2.76 15.60 4.34
CA MET A 1 -1.66 14.61 4.26
C MET A 1 -0.44 15.20 4.95
N PRO A 2 0.23 14.47 5.84
CA PRO A 2 1.46 14.94 6.51
C PRO A 2 2.58 15.20 5.49
N VAL A 3 3.59 15.96 5.89
CA VAL A 3 4.79 16.17 5.07
C VAL A 3 5.49 14.82 4.91
N MET A 4 5.68 14.38 3.67
CA MET A 4 6.33 13.12 3.34
C MET A 4 7.68 13.39 2.69
N ASP A 5 8.74 12.79 3.25
CA ASP A 5 10.06 12.85 2.65
C ASP A 5 10.13 11.88 1.45
N THR A 6 10.46 12.42 0.29
CA THR A 6 10.64 11.66 -0.96
C THR A 6 11.73 10.58 -0.87
N ALA A 7 12.69 10.71 0.05
CA ALA A 7 13.72 9.70 0.30
C ALA A 7 13.14 8.40 0.90
N ASN A 8 11.96 8.46 1.53
CA ASN A 8 11.27 7.30 2.10
C ASN A 8 10.35 6.60 1.09
N PHE A 9 10.28 7.06 -0.15
CA PHE A 9 9.55 6.34 -1.18
C PHE A 9 10.23 5.02 -1.52
N ALA A 10 9.42 3.98 -1.76
CA ALA A 10 9.91 2.65 -2.11
C ALA A 10 10.97 2.69 -3.24
N ARG A 11 10.76 3.54 -4.25
CA ARG A 11 11.74 3.76 -5.34
C ARG A 11 13.09 4.28 -4.84
N ALA A 12 13.11 5.25 -3.92
CA ALA A 12 14.33 5.83 -3.38
C ALA A 12 15.05 4.86 -2.43
N CYS A 13 14.32 3.96 -1.77
CA CYS A 13 14.89 2.92 -0.91
C CYS A 13 15.50 1.74 -1.70
N LEU A 14 15.05 1.50 -2.93
CA LEU A 14 15.57 0.45 -3.80
C LEU A 14 16.90 0.91 -4.43
N ARG A 15 18.03 0.34 -4.01
CA ARG A 15 19.37 0.77 -4.50
C ARG A 15 19.71 0.30 -5.91
N ASP A 16 19.10 -0.78 -6.40
CA ASP A 16 19.44 -1.39 -7.69
C ASP A 16 18.41 -1.05 -8.77
N PHE A 17 18.88 -0.55 -9.92
CA PHE A 17 18.02 -0.16 -11.05
C PHE A 17 17.28 -1.34 -11.67
N THR A 18 17.89 -2.53 -11.69
CA THR A 18 17.26 -3.74 -12.25
C THR A 18 16.08 -4.15 -11.38
N THR A 19 16.28 -4.16 -10.08
CA THR A 19 15.26 -4.46 -9.07
C THR A 19 14.15 -3.42 -9.09
N GLN A 20 14.48 -2.13 -9.20
CA GLN A 20 13.47 -1.06 -9.38
C GLN A 20 12.61 -1.31 -10.62
N LYS A 21 13.22 -1.65 -11.75
CA LYS A 21 12.50 -1.91 -13.00
C LYS A 21 11.57 -3.12 -12.87
N ILE A 22 12.07 -4.23 -12.32
CA ILE A 22 11.26 -5.43 -12.10
C ILE A 22 10.08 -5.13 -11.18
N ILE A 23 10.30 -4.43 -10.07
CA ILE A 23 9.23 -4.07 -9.13
C ILE A 23 8.21 -3.17 -9.81
N PHE A 24 8.65 -2.19 -10.60
CA PHE A 24 7.75 -1.31 -11.33
C PHE A 24 6.93 -2.07 -12.38
N ASP A 25 7.56 -2.96 -13.15
CA ASP A 25 6.89 -3.80 -14.14
C ASP A 25 5.85 -4.71 -13.46
N VAL A 26 6.16 -5.28 -12.28
CA VAL A 26 5.22 -6.06 -11.49
C VAL A 26 4.06 -5.20 -10.99
N MET A 27 4.33 -3.99 -10.47
CA MET A 27 3.28 -3.07 -10.01
C MET A 27 2.31 -2.71 -11.13
N VAL A 28 2.82 -2.37 -12.32
CA VAL A 28 1.99 -2.05 -13.49
C VAL A 28 1.13 -3.24 -13.88
N LYS A 29 1.70 -4.44 -13.98
CA LYS A 29 0.94 -5.66 -14.30
C LYS A 29 -0.14 -5.95 -13.25
N THR A 30 0.16 -5.79 -11.97
CA THR A 30 -0.82 -5.98 -10.89
C THR A 30 -1.98 -5.01 -11.03
N ILE A 31 -1.73 -3.75 -11.40
CA ILE A 31 -2.80 -2.76 -11.65
C ILE A 31 -3.64 -3.16 -12.87
N GLU A 32 -3.02 -3.67 -13.93
CA GLU A 32 -3.75 -4.14 -15.12
C GLU A 32 -4.62 -5.37 -14.81
N THR A 33 -4.11 -6.33 -14.04
CA THR A 33 -4.90 -7.50 -13.60
C THR A 33 -6.04 -7.08 -12.70
N VAL A 34 -5.82 -6.09 -11.83
CA VAL A 34 -6.84 -5.52 -10.94
C VAL A 34 -8.03 -4.93 -11.73
N LYS A 35 -7.83 -4.42 -12.95
CA LYS A 35 -8.94 -3.90 -13.77
C LYS A 35 -9.91 -4.98 -14.25
N VAL A 36 -9.48 -6.24 -14.24
CA VAL A 36 -10.27 -7.40 -14.69
C VAL A 36 -10.94 -8.10 -13.51
N GLU A 37 -10.41 -7.93 -12.30
CA GLU A 37 -10.93 -8.57 -11.10
C GLU A 37 -12.15 -7.85 -10.53
N ASP A 38 -13.13 -8.63 -10.06
CA ASP A 38 -14.36 -8.09 -9.49
C ASP A 38 -14.12 -7.41 -8.14
N TRP A 39 -13.20 -7.93 -7.32
CA TRP A 39 -12.90 -7.41 -5.98
C TRP A 39 -11.41 -7.46 -5.65
N ILE A 40 -10.90 -6.40 -5.03
CA ILE A 40 -9.52 -6.29 -4.53
C ILE A 40 -9.57 -6.27 -3.02
N VAL A 41 -8.85 -7.16 -2.38
CA VAL A 41 -8.71 -7.14 -0.92
C VAL A 41 -7.53 -6.25 -0.52
N SER A 42 -7.80 -5.24 0.30
CA SER A 42 -6.80 -4.28 0.75
C SER A 42 -6.78 -4.17 2.28
N ASN A 43 -5.59 -4.04 2.85
CA ASN A 43 -5.38 -3.85 4.30
C ASN A 43 -5.32 -2.37 4.82
N PRO A 44 -5.87 -1.32 4.16
CA PRO A 44 -6.11 -0.05 4.82
C PRO A 44 -7.39 -0.09 5.65
N ALA A 45 -7.45 0.72 6.71
CA ALA A 45 -8.71 1.04 7.38
C ALA A 45 -9.48 2.06 6.53
N ASN A 46 -10.80 1.93 6.44
CA ASN A 46 -11.67 2.87 5.71
C ASN A 46 -11.41 4.35 6.05
N ASP A 47 -11.10 4.62 7.32
CA ASP A 47 -10.94 5.98 7.84
C ASP A 47 -9.60 6.63 7.46
N LEU A 48 -8.61 5.85 7.00
CA LEU A 48 -7.29 6.39 6.66
C LEU A 48 -7.27 7.08 5.29
N GLU A 49 -8.01 6.55 4.31
CA GLU A 49 -7.93 6.99 2.92
C GLU A 49 -9.32 6.96 2.22
N PRO A 50 -10.35 7.66 2.75
CA PRO A 50 -11.72 7.61 2.21
C PRO A 50 -11.80 8.07 0.74
N GLY A 51 -10.90 8.96 0.31
CA GLY A 51 -10.77 9.36 -1.09
C GLY A 51 -10.37 8.19 -1.99
N ALA A 52 -9.40 7.36 -1.57
CA ALA A 52 -8.92 6.24 -2.37
C ALA A 52 -10.00 5.17 -2.58
N PHE A 53 -10.80 4.88 -1.54
CA PHE A 53 -11.92 3.94 -1.64
C PHE A 53 -13.07 4.46 -2.51
N SER A 54 -13.28 5.78 -2.56
CA SER A 54 -14.24 6.39 -3.49
C SER A 54 -13.85 6.20 -4.97
N PHE A 55 -12.54 6.24 -5.28
CA PHE A 55 -12.05 6.02 -6.65
C PHE A 55 -12.03 4.55 -7.06
N ALA A 56 -12.00 3.62 -6.12
CA ALA A 56 -11.93 2.18 -6.37
C ALA A 56 -12.97 1.44 -5.50
N PRO A 57 -14.27 1.47 -5.88
CA PRO A 57 -15.34 0.86 -5.09
C PRO A 57 -15.22 -0.67 -4.97
N ASN A 58 -14.47 -1.30 -5.87
CA ASN A 58 -14.19 -2.73 -5.85
C ASN A 58 -13.11 -3.11 -4.81
N MET A 59 -12.52 -2.13 -4.13
CA MET A 59 -11.48 -2.35 -3.13
C MET A 59 -12.12 -2.57 -1.75
N LEU A 60 -12.10 -3.81 -1.27
CA LEU A 60 -12.61 -4.22 0.03
C LEU A 60 -11.55 -4.01 1.12
N PRO A 61 -11.77 -3.08 2.06
CA PRO A 61 -10.90 -2.87 3.20
C PRO A 61 -11.13 -3.97 4.25
N ILE A 62 -10.13 -4.81 4.47
CA ILE A 62 -10.11 -5.80 5.57
C ILE A 62 -9.18 -5.30 6.71
N GLY A 63 -8.76 -4.04 6.62
CA GLY A 63 -7.83 -3.42 7.56
C GLY A 63 -8.50 -2.70 8.75
N PRO A 64 -7.74 -2.49 9.84
CA PRO A 64 -6.34 -2.88 10.00
C PRO A 64 -6.24 -4.29 10.61
N ARG A 65 -5.66 -5.25 9.89
CA ARG A 65 -5.46 -6.62 10.40
C ARG A 65 -4.28 -6.62 11.37
N LEU A 66 -4.59 -6.49 12.67
CA LEU A 66 -3.59 -6.42 13.73
C LEU A 66 -3.09 -7.82 14.07
N ALA A 67 -1.79 -7.97 14.28
CA ALA A 67 -1.24 -9.22 14.83
C ALA A 67 -1.84 -9.49 16.21
N SER A 68 -2.26 -10.73 16.48
CA SER A 68 -2.85 -11.13 17.76
C SER A 68 -1.85 -11.12 18.93
N ASN A 69 -0.55 -11.22 18.63
CA ASN A 69 0.53 -11.30 19.62
C ASN A 69 1.30 -9.97 19.73
N ARG A 70 0.66 -8.93 20.25
CA ARG A 70 1.29 -7.61 20.42
C ARG A 70 2.05 -7.52 21.75
N LEU A 71 3.36 -7.74 21.70
CA LEU A 71 4.30 -7.32 22.75
C LEU A 71 5.30 -6.35 22.10
N GLY A 72 5.03 -5.05 22.14
CA GLY A 72 5.94 -4.00 21.67
C GLY A 72 5.30 -2.89 20.83
N ASP A 73 5.98 -1.75 20.76
CA ASP A 73 5.57 -0.56 20.01
C ASP A 73 5.43 -0.85 18.51
N GLN A 74 4.36 -0.32 17.93
CA GLN A 74 3.96 -0.59 16.55
C GLN A 74 4.85 0.15 15.54
N GLN A 75 5.88 -0.52 15.03
CA GLN A 75 6.76 -0.04 13.94
C GLN A 75 6.10 -0.09 12.54
N GLY A 76 4.78 0.05 12.44
CA GLY A 76 4.01 -0.11 11.20
C GLY A 76 3.19 1.11 10.79
N TYR A 77 3.29 2.22 11.52
CA TYR A 77 2.64 3.46 11.13
C TYR A 77 3.62 4.28 10.28
N PHE A 78 3.17 4.68 9.10
CA PHE A 78 3.96 5.47 8.15
C PHE A 78 4.24 6.90 8.66
N TRP A 79 3.72 7.24 9.83
CA TRP A 79 3.67 8.59 10.38
C TRP A 79 4.31 8.59 11.76
N LYS A 80 5.23 9.53 11.96
CA LYS A 80 5.95 9.79 13.21
C LYS A 80 5.40 11.05 13.87
#